data_AF-A0A182P4N8-F1
#
_entry.id   AF-A0A182P4N8-F1
#
_cell.length_a   1.000
_cell.length_b   1.000
_cell.length_c   1.000
_cell.angle_alpha   90.00
_cell.angle_beta   90.00
_cell.angle_gamma   90.00
#
_symmetry.space_group_name_H-M   'P 1'
#
loop_
_entity.id
_entity.type
_entity.pdbx_description
1 polymer ?
#
loop_
_entity_poly.entity_id
_entity_poly.type
_entity_poly.pdbx_seq_one_letter_code
_entity_poly.pdbx_strand_id
1 'polypeptide(L)'
;MLVRELVDGEETKEAELQAAVLTCLYLSYSYMGNEISYPLKPFLVEDSKDKFWDRCLLIVNRLSSNMLRINAEPGFFTEIFTELKACGMNTSANAGGNLPCGAA
;
A
#
# COMPACT_ATOMS: atom_id res chain seq x y z
N MET A 1 3.74 -3.24 -1.12
CA MET A 1 3.58 -4.49 -0.36
C MET A 1 2.29 -4.51 0.43
N LEU A 2 2.16 -3.83 1.58
CA LEU A 2 0.96 -3.92 2.44
C LEU A 2 -0.35 -3.64 1.68
N VAL A 3 -0.41 -2.51 0.96
CA VAL A 3 -1.59 -2.13 0.17
C VAL A 3 -1.93 -3.17 -0.89
N ARG A 4 -0.93 -3.71 -1.59
CA ARG A 4 -1.13 -4.74 -2.63
C ARG A 4 -1.79 -6.01 -2.08
N GLU A 5 -1.45 -6.40 -0.85
CA GLU A 5 -1.97 -7.63 -0.24
C GLU A 5 -3.31 -7.44 0.48
N LEU A 6 -3.65 -6.19 0.81
CA LEU A 6 -4.87 -5.82 1.53
C LEU A 6 -6.00 -5.39 0.59
N VAL A 7 -5.66 -4.67 -0.48
CA VAL A 7 -6.61 -4.10 -1.45
C VAL A 7 -6.66 -5.02 -2.66
N ASP A 8 -7.82 -5.62 -2.92
CA ASP A 8 -8.04 -6.55 -4.02
C ASP A 8 -8.74 -5.90 -5.23
N GLY A 9 -9.17 -4.64 -5.11
CA GLY A 9 -9.83 -3.89 -6.18
C GLY A 9 -11.34 -4.06 -6.21
N GLU A 10 -11.91 -4.78 -5.25
CA GLU A 10 -13.35 -4.96 -5.09
C GLU A 10 -13.99 -3.85 -4.21
N GLU A 11 -13.21 -2.85 -3.79
CA GLU A 11 -13.69 -1.74 -2.98
C GLU A 11 -14.69 -0.88 -3.76
N THR A 12 -15.94 -0.86 -3.28
CA THR A 12 -17.04 -0.16 -3.94
C THR A 12 -17.09 1.33 -3.62
N LYS A 13 -16.37 1.78 -2.58
CA LYS A 13 -16.39 3.16 -2.08
C LYS A 13 -14.99 3.67 -1.79
N GLU A 14 -14.76 4.94 -2.14
CA GLU A 14 -13.52 5.65 -1.83
C GLU A 14 -13.17 5.61 -0.33
N ALA A 15 -14.18 5.74 0.55
CA ALA A 15 -13.97 5.68 1.99
C ALA A 15 -13.43 4.33 2.49
N GLU A 16 -13.83 3.22 1.86
CA GLU A 16 -13.37 1.87 2.22
C GLU A 16 -11.89 1.70 1.82
N LEU A 17 -11.54 2.15 0.61
CA LEU A 17 -10.16 2.19 0.14
C LEU A 17 -9.29 3.10 1.01
N GLN A 18 -9.77 4.30 1.34
CA GLN A 18 -9.06 5.25 2.20
C GLN A 18 -8.78 4.64 3.57
N ALA A 19 -9.77 3.96 4.18
CA ALA A 19 -9.60 3.30 5.46
C ALA A 19 -8.55 2.17 5.39
N ALA A 20 -8.56 1.35 4.34
CA ALA A 20 -7.58 0.29 4.12
C ALA A 20 -6.15 0.85 3.96
N VAL A 21 -5.98 1.88 3.14
CA VAL A 21 -4.69 2.54 2.89
C VAL A 21 -4.16 3.21 4.15
N LEU A 22 -5.00 3.93 4.90
CA LEU A 22 -4.57 4.57 6.15
C LEU A 22 -4.24 3.56 7.25
N THR A 23 -4.92 2.41 7.29
CA THR A 23 -4.54 1.30 8.18
C THR A 23 -3.15 0.78 7.83
N CYS A 24 -2.85 0.58 6.53
CA CYS A 24 -1.50 0.21 6.08
C CYS A 24 -0.46 1.26 6.44
N LEU A 25 -0.80 2.55 6.29
CA LEU A 25 0.09 3.65 6.61
C LEU A 25 0.40 3.70 8.11
N TYR A 26 -0.62 3.56 8.96
CA TYR A 26 -0.46 3.51 10.41
C TYR A 26 0.49 2.40 10.85
N LEU A 27 0.33 1.19 10.29
CA LEU A 27 1.22 0.07 10.59
C LEU A 27 2.64 0.32 10.05
N SER A 28 2.78 0.97 8.91
CA SER A 28 4.10 1.33 8.35
C SER A 28 4.83 2.31 9.26
N TYR A 29 4.14 3.34 9.77
CA TYR A 29 4.69 4.24 10.79
C TYR A 29 5.04 3.48 12.06
N SER A 30 4.16 2.59 12.53
CA SER A 30 4.40 1.83 13.76
C SER A 30 5.57 0.85 13.65
N TYR A 31 5.89 0.36 12.45
CA TYR A 31 6.95 -0.64 12.24
C TYR A 31 8.29 -0.05 11.77
N MET A 32 8.26 0.91 10.83
CA MET A 32 9.46 1.53 10.25
C MET A 32 9.73 2.95 10.76
N GLY A 33 8.84 3.51 11.59
CA GLY A 33 8.98 4.86 12.11
C GLY A 33 10.07 4.97 13.16
N ASN A 34 10.67 6.16 13.25
CA ASN A 34 11.72 6.46 14.23
C ASN A 34 11.17 6.80 15.62
N GLU A 35 9.87 7.14 15.72
CA GLU A 35 9.22 7.52 16.97
C GLU A 35 8.67 6.29 17.69
N ILE A 36 8.64 6.33 19.02
CA ILE A 36 8.13 5.23 19.85
C ILE A 36 6.62 5.01 19.72
N SER A 37 5.87 6.01 19.24
CA SER A 37 4.42 5.90 19.05
C SER A 37 3.90 6.98 18.11
N TYR A 38 2.78 6.68 17.45
CA TYR A 38 2.10 7.60 16.55
C TYR A 38 0.62 7.73 16.96
N PRO A 39 0.05 8.96 16.99
CA PRO A 39 -1.34 9.16 17.37
C PRO A 39 -2.28 8.54 16.33
N LEU A 40 -3.38 7.94 16.77
CA LEU A 40 -4.36 7.29 15.88
C LEU A 40 -5.17 8.29 15.03
N LYS A 41 -5.46 9.48 15.58
CA LYS A 41 -6.42 10.44 15.01
C LYS A 41 -6.21 10.78 13.52
N PRO A 42 -4.98 10.92 13.00
CA PRO A 42 -4.75 11.19 11.57
C PRO A 42 -5.09 10.01 10.63
N PHE A 43 -5.16 8.78 11.16
CA PHE A 43 -5.33 7.56 10.36
C PHE A 43 -6.74 6.98 10.43
N LEU A 44 -7.54 7.43 11.42
CA LEU A 44 -8.90 6.94 11.62
C LEU A 44 -9.89 7.83 10.85
N VAL A 45 -10.37 7.31 9.72
CA VAL A 45 -11.38 7.97 8.86
C VAL A 45 -12.76 7.33 8.96
N GLU A 46 -12.88 6.22 9.68
CA GLU A 46 -14.16 5.53 9.89
C GLU A 46 -14.71 5.78 11.30
N ASP A 47 -16.03 5.66 11.43
CA ASP A 47 -16.71 5.87 12.72
C ASP A 47 -16.40 4.79 13.76
N SER A 48 -16.05 3.58 13.30
CA SER A 48 -15.81 2.41 14.15
C SER A 48 -14.32 2.15 14.35
N LYS A 49 -13.83 2.42 15.57
CA LYS A 49 -12.46 2.07 15.96
C LYS A 49 -12.19 0.57 15.91
N ASP A 50 -13.19 -0.25 16.21
CA ASP A 50 -13.03 -1.71 16.25
C ASP A 50 -12.67 -2.26 14.88
N LYS A 51 -13.35 -1.79 13.83
CA LYS A 51 -13.02 -2.15 12.44
C LYS A 51 -11.58 -1.80 12.05
N PHE A 52 -11.08 -0.66 12.52
CA PHE A 52 -9.69 -0.27 12.30
C PHE A 52 -8.72 -1.25 12.98
N TRP A 53 -8.98 -1.62 14.24
CA TRP A 53 -8.13 -2.53 15.00
C TRP A 53 -8.20 -3.98 14.48
N ASP A 54 -9.38 -4.44 14.08
CA ASP A 54 -9.56 -5.75 13.46
C ASP A 54 -8.74 -5.86 12.18
N ARG A 55 -8.75 -4.81 11.33
CA ARG A 55 -7.89 -4.76 10.15
C ARG A 55 -6.41 -4.70 10.50
N CYS A 56 -6.01 -3.97 11.54
CA CYS A 56 -4.63 -3.98 12.01
C CYS A 56 -4.17 -5.41 12.37
N LEU A 57 -4.97 -6.13 13.15
CA LEU A 57 -4.67 -7.51 13.55
C LEU A 57 -4.61 -8.45 12.35
N LEU A 58 -5.54 -8.31 11.40
CA LEU A 58 -5.55 -9.08 10.15
C LEU A 58 -4.25 -8.87 9.37
N ILE A 59 -3.82 -7.62 9.18
CA ILE A 59 -2.60 -7.29 8.43
C ILE A 59 -1.37 -7.86 9.14
N VAL A 60 -1.24 -7.66 10.45
CA VAL A 60 -0.09 -8.16 11.22
C VAL A 60 -0.03 -9.69 11.17
N ASN A 61 -1.17 -10.36 11.37
CA ASN A 61 -1.23 -11.83 11.33
C ASN A 61 -0.84 -12.38 9.95
N ARG A 62 -1.24 -11.70 8.86
CA ARG A 62 -0.94 -12.17 7.49
C ARG A 62 0.44 -11.77 7.00
N LEU A 63 0.92 -10.57 7.32
CA LEU A 63 2.04 -9.92 6.62
C LEU A 63 3.28 -9.68 7.50
N SER A 64 3.22 -9.96 8.81
CA SER A 64 4.37 -9.77 9.72
C SER A 64 5.66 -10.42 9.22
N SER A 65 5.58 -11.64 8.67
CA SER A 65 6.73 -12.32 8.06
C SER A 65 7.34 -11.51 6.91
N ASN A 66 6.51 -10.96 6.02
CA ASN A 66 6.97 -10.16 4.88
C ASN A 66 7.49 -8.78 5.33
N MET A 67 6.91 -8.21 6.39
CA MET A 67 7.40 -6.96 7.00
C MET A 67 8.81 -7.11 7.59
N LEU A 68 9.13 -8.27 8.19
CA LEU A 68 10.50 -8.58 8.60
C LEU A 68 11.40 -8.87 7.39
N ARG A 69 10.91 -9.68 6.45
CA ARG A 69 11.65 -10.13 5.27
C ARG A 69 12.15 -8.97 4.42
N ILE A 70 11.34 -7.92 4.22
CA ILE A 70 11.75 -6.75 3.41
C ILE A 70 12.94 -5.99 4.00
N ASN A 71 13.15 -6.11 5.31
CA ASN A 71 14.30 -5.53 6.00
C ASN A 71 15.49 -6.48 6.07
N ALA A 72 15.24 -7.79 6.16
CA ALA A 72 16.28 -8.81 6.29
C ALA A 72 16.90 -9.24 4.94
N GLU A 73 16.12 -9.21 3.85
CA GLU A 73 16.50 -9.72 2.54
C GLU A 73 16.54 -8.59 1.49
N PRO A 74 17.72 -8.10 1.08
CA PRO A 74 17.84 -7.07 0.05
C PRO A 74 17.25 -7.47 -1.31
N GLY A 75 17.26 -8.77 -1.63
CA GLY A 75 16.65 -9.31 -2.85
C GLY A 75 15.13 -9.11 -2.86
N PHE A 76 14.46 -9.42 -1.75
CA PHE A 76 13.02 -9.21 -1.61
C PHE A 76 12.65 -7.72 -1.66
N PHE A 77 13.44 -6.84 -1.03
CA PHE A 77 13.26 -5.40 -1.20
C PHE A 77 13.34 -4.97 -2.67
N THR A 78 14.35 -5.46 -3.40
CA THR A 78 14.56 -5.11 -4.81
C THR A 78 13.42 -5.58 -5.69
N GLU A 79 12.87 -6.77 -5.42
CA GLU A 79 11.68 -7.31 -6.08
C GLU A 79 10.47 -6.38 -5.89
N ILE A 80 10.09 -6.12 -4.63
CA ILE A 80 8.95 -5.25 -4.29
C ILE A 80 9.13 -3.84 -4.88
N PHE A 81 10.35 -3.29 -4.83
CA PHE A 81 10.66 -1.98 -5.42
C PHE A 81 10.51 -1.98 -6.94
N THR A 82 10.90 -3.06 -7.61
CA THR A 82 10.79 -3.20 -9.06
C THR A 82 9.35 -3.32 -9.50
N GLU A 83 8.55 -4.11 -8.79
CA GLU A 83 7.11 -4.23 -9.04
C GLU A 83 6.39 -2.88 -8.88
N LEU A 84 6.73 -2.11 -7.83
CA LEU A 84 6.14 -0.79 -7.60
C LEU A 84 6.42 0.17 -8.78
N LYS A 85 7.64 0.14 -9.33
CA LYS A 85 7.97 0.96 -10.52
C LYS A 85 7.13 0.57 -11.73
N ALA A 86 6.85 -0.72 -11.92
CA ALA A 86 6.06 -1.21 -13.05
C ALA A 86 4.61 -0.69 -13.03
N CYS A 87 4.02 -0.46 -11.85
CA CYS A 87 2.67 0.10 -11.72
C CYS A 87 2.51 1.47 -12.43
N GLY A 88 3.56 2.29 -12.48
CA GLY A 88 3.56 3.59 -13.18
C GLY A 88 3.91 3.51 -14.67
N MET A 89 4.42 2.39 -15.15
CA MET A 89 4.84 2.19 -16.54
C MET A 89 3.69 1.61 -17.39
N ASN A 90 2.84 0.77 -16.79
CA ASN A 90 1.73 0.11 -17.48
C ASN A 90 0.61 1.08 -17.93
N THR A 91 0.49 2.24 -17.29
CA THR A 91 -0.46 3.31 -17.68
C THR A 91 -0.05 4.04 -18.95
N SER A 92 1.24 4.12 -19.29
CA SER A 92 1.72 4.80 -20.49
C SER A 92 1.53 3.98 -21.78
N ALA A 93 1.49 2.65 -21.68
CA ALA A 93 1.30 1.79 -22.84
C ALA A 93 -0.16 1.77 -23.36
N ASN A 94 -1.14 2.08 -22.50
CA ASN A 94 -2.56 2.12 -22.87
C ASN A 94 -3.02 3.49 -23.41
N ALA A 95 -2.15 4.50 -23.39
CA ALA A 95 -2.40 5.84 -23.95
C ALA A 95 -1.87 6.00 -25.40
N GLY A 96 -1.54 4.89 -26.08
CA GLY A 96 -1.06 4.84 -27.46
C GLY A 96 -2.15 5.04 -28.51
N GLY A 97 -3.00 6.06 -28.35
CA GLY A 97 -3.85 6.57 -29.41
C GLY A 97 -3.06 7.48 -30.34
N ASN A 98 -2.49 6.91 -31.39
CA ASN A 98 -2.16 7.53 -32.69
C ASN A 98 -1.65 8.99 -32.68
N LEU A 99 -0.32 9.19 -32.66
CA LEU A 99 0.28 10.46 -33.15
C LEU A 99 0.94 10.25 -34.51
N PRO A 100 0.71 11.14 -35.49
CA PRO A 100 1.25 11.00 -36.83
C PRO A 100 2.77 11.25 -36.83
N CYS A 101 3.45 10.42 -37.61
CA CYS A 101 4.85 10.55 -37.99
C CYS A 101 5.12 11.96 -38.54
N GLY A 102 5.89 12.76 -37.80
CA GLY A 102 6.37 14.07 -38.21
C GLY A 102 7.65 13.93 -39.03
N ALA A 103 7.59 14.44 -40.26
CA ALA A 103 8.73 14.61 -41.15
C ALA A 103 9.77 15.58 -40.57
N ALA A 104 11.05 15.19 -40.69
CA ALA A 104 12.20 16.06 -40.93
C ALA A 104 13.34 15.22 -41.50
#